data_AF-A0A8T7E9N7-F1
#
_entry.id   AF-A0A8T7E9N7-F1
#
_cell.length_a   1.000
_cell.length_b   1.000
_cell.length_c   1.000
_cell.angle_alpha   90.00
_cell.angle_beta   90.00
_cell.angle_gamma   90.00
#
_symmetry.space_group_name_H-M   'P 1'
#
loop_
_entity.id
_entity.type
_entity.pdbx_description
1 polymer ?
#
loop_
_entity_poly.entity_id
_entity_poly.type
_entity_poly.pdbx_seq_one_letter_code
_entity_poly.pdbx_strand_id
1 'polypeptide(L)'
;MFLITLVNAIYWLLLILFLARMVISFARIDPYDPTWGRLAQLVYQVTEPIMEPVRRLVPPQGGLDFSPLIILLGLAALRMILVSLL
;
A
#
# COMPACT_ATOMS: atom_id res chain seq x y z
N MET A 1 17.74 -1.02 18.97
CA MET A 1 18.42 -1.32 17.68
C MET A 1 17.68 -2.36 16.85
N PHE A 2 17.60 -3.65 17.23
CA PHE A 2 16.91 -4.69 16.43
C PHE A 2 15.44 -4.36 16.10
N LEU A 3 14.66 -3.90 17.09
CA LEU A 3 13.24 -3.53 16.90
C LEU A 3 13.08 -2.39 15.86
N ILE A 4 13.94 -1.38 15.91
CA ILE A 4 13.93 -0.28 14.94
C ILE A 4 14.22 -0.81 13.52
N THR A 5 15.18 -1.72 13.38
CA THR A 5 15.46 -2.38 12.08
C THR A 5 14.25 -3.16 11.58
N LEU A 6 13.55 -3.89 12.45
CA LEU A 6 12.35 -4.64 12.08
C LEU A 6 11.21 -3.71 11.63
N VAL A 7 10.96 -2.63 12.38
CA VAL A 7 9.97 -1.60 12.01
C VAL A 7 10.31 -0.98 10.65
N ASN A 8 11.57 -0.62 10.43
CA ASN A 8 12.02 -0.07 9.15
C ASN A 8 11.85 -1.08 8.00
N ALA A 9 12.18 -2.36 8.22
CA ALA A 9 12.03 -3.40 7.21
C ALA A 9 10.57 -3.59 6.81
N ILE A 10 9.66 -3.67 7.79
CA ILE A 10 8.21 -3.78 7.55
C ILE A 10 7.70 -2.54 6.81
N TYR A 11 8.11 -1.35 7.24
CA TYR A 11 7.73 -0.10 6.57
C TYR A 11 8.15 -0.10 5.10
N TRP A 12 9.40 -0.46 4.78
CA TRP A 12 9.88 -0.48 3.39
C TRP A 12 9.14 -1.53 2.55
N LEU A 13 8.85 -2.69 3.12
CA LEU A 13 8.05 -3.72 2.45
C LEU A 13 6.65 -3.20 2.10
N LEU A 14 5.94 -2.61 3.08
CA LEU A 14 4.61 -2.05 2.87
C LEU A 14 4.66 -0.89 1.87
N LEU A 15 5.64 0.00 1.98
CA LEU A 15 5.82 1.12 1.06
C LEU A 15 5.95 0.63 -0.39
N ILE A 16 6.77 -0.39 -0.66
CA ILE A 16 6.93 -0.96 -2.00
C ILE A 16 5.61 -1.59 -2.48
N LEU A 17 4.89 -2.32 -1.63
CA LEU A 17 3.60 -2.93 -1.99
C LEU A 17 2.55 -1.87 -2.36
N PHE A 18 2.44 -0.78 -1.58
CA PHE A 18 1.49 0.29 -1.87
C PHE A 18 1.90 1.13 -3.09
N LEU A 19 3.20 1.36 -3.30
CA LEU A 19 3.68 1.99 -4.53
C LEU A 19 3.40 1.11 -5.76
N ALA A 20 3.66 -0.20 -5.66
CA ALA A 20 3.31 -1.14 -6.73
C ALA A 20 1.80 -1.10 -7.02
N ARG A 21 0.96 -1.07 -5.97
CA ARG A 21 -0.49 -0.94 -6.11
C ARG A 21 -0.89 0.35 -6.83
N MET A 22 -0.24 1.48 -6.52
CA MET A 22 -0.47 2.73 -7.24
C MET A 22 -0.09 2.61 -8.71
N VAL A 23 1.08 2.05 -9.01
CA VAL A 23 1.53 1.87 -10.41
C VAL A 23 0.56 0.99 -11.18
N ILE A 24 0.15 -0.15 -10.62
CA ILE A 24 -0.82 -1.08 -11.25
C ILE A 24 -2.15 -0.35 -11.50
N SER A 25 -2.64 0.42 -10.52
CA SER A 25 -3.89 1.17 -10.63
C SER A 25 -3.81 2.28 -11.69
N PHE A 26 -2.73 3.08 -11.71
CA PHE A 26 -2.54 4.15 -12.68
C PHE A 26 -2.30 3.64 -14.09
N ALA A 27 -1.53 2.55 -14.24
CA ALA A 27 -1.30 1.88 -15.51
C ALA A 27 -2.53 1.09 -16.01
N ARG A 28 -3.59 0.99 -15.19
CA ARG A 28 -4.83 0.26 -15.48
C ARG A 28 -4.55 -1.19 -15.91
N ILE A 29 -3.61 -1.84 -15.22
CA ILE A 29 -3.27 -3.24 -15.51
C ILE A 29 -4.46 -4.10 -15.11
N ASP A 30 -4.96 -4.89 -16.06
CA ASP A 30 -6.02 -5.85 -15.83
C ASP A 30 -5.48 -7.01 -14.95
N PRO A 31 -6.12 -7.33 -13.81
CA PRO A 31 -5.77 -8.50 -13.01
C PRO A 31 -5.78 -9.82 -13.79
N TYR A 32 -6.53 -9.92 -14.88
CA TYR A 32 -6.63 -11.11 -15.72
C TYR A 32 -5.61 -11.12 -16.87
N ASP A 33 -4.74 -10.11 -16.97
CA ASP A 33 -3.67 -10.07 -17.96
C ASP A 33 -2.71 -11.26 -17.81
N PRO A 34 -2.38 -11.99 -18.90
CA PRO A 34 -1.54 -13.19 -18.82
C PRO A 34 -0.08 -12.91 -18.45
N THR A 35 0.39 -11.68 -18.64
CA THR A 35 1.79 -11.27 -18.40
C THR A 35 1.96 -10.68 -17.00
N TRP A 36 1.15 -9.68 -16.65
CA TRP A 36 1.29 -8.91 -15.41
C TRP A 36 0.16 -9.14 -14.40
N GLY A 37 -0.94 -9.77 -14.83
CA GLY A 37 -2.15 -9.94 -14.00
C GLY A 37 -1.91 -10.73 -12.73
N ARG A 38 -1.06 -11.76 -12.74
CA ARG A 38 -0.71 -12.52 -11.53
C ARG A 38 -0.02 -11.67 -10.46
N LEU A 39 0.91 -10.80 -10.87
CA LEU A 39 1.58 -9.88 -9.96
C LEU A 39 0.59 -8.82 -9.44
N ALA A 40 -0.27 -8.31 -10.32
CA ALA A 40 -1.32 -7.37 -9.93
C ALA A 40 -2.28 -7.98 -8.89
N GLN A 41 -2.75 -9.22 -9.11
CA GLN A 41 -3.60 -9.95 -8.17
C GLN A 41 -2.91 -10.15 -6.82
N LEU A 42 -1.64 -10.55 -6.80
CA LEU A 42 -0.89 -10.72 -5.57
C LEU A 42 -0.80 -9.40 -4.79
N VAL A 43 -0.41 -8.32 -5.45
CA VAL A 43 -0.32 -7.00 -4.82
C VAL A 43 -1.69 -6.59 -4.28
N TYR A 44 -2.77 -6.76 -5.05
CA TYR A 44 -4.12 -6.45 -4.62
C TYR A 44 -4.54 -7.27 -3.39
N GLN A 45 -4.37 -8.59 -3.41
CA GLN A 45 -4.72 -9.46 -2.30
C GLN A 45 -3.97 -9.11 -1.01
N VAL A 46 -2.67 -8.84 -1.10
CA VAL A 46 -1.85 -8.53 0.09
C VAL A 46 -2.23 -7.18 0.69
N THR A 47 -2.56 -6.20 -0.14
CA THR A 47 -2.84 -4.83 0.32
C THR A 47 -4.32 -4.58 0.61
N GLU A 48 -5.24 -5.43 0.15
CA GLU A 48 -6.70 -5.25 0.32
C GLU A 48 -7.15 -5.08 1.79
N PRO A 49 -6.66 -5.88 2.75
CA PRO A 49 -7.11 -5.76 4.14
C PRO A 49 -6.84 -4.40 4.77
N ILE A 50 -5.83 -3.68 4.27
CA ILE A 50 -5.46 -2.33 4.72
C ILE A 50 -6.18 -1.26 3.86
N MET A 51 -6.39 -1.55 2.57
CA MET A 51 -7.09 -0.66 1.64
C MET A 51 -8.58 -0.56 1.93
N GLU A 52 -9.25 -1.67 2.25
CA GLU A 52 -10.70 -1.73 2.42
C GLU A 52 -11.22 -0.77 3.50
N PRO A 53 -10.65 -0.71 4.72
CA PRO A 53 -11.08 0.27 5.72
C PRO A 53 -10.91 1.72 5.26
N VAL A 54 -9.82 2.02 4.53
CA VAL A 54 -9.53 3.38 4.07
C VAL A 54 -10.48 3.79 2.94
N ARG A 55 -10.78 2.88 2.01
CA ARG A 55 -11.74 3.11 0.93
C ARG A 55 -13.16 3.38 1.42
N ARG A 56 -13.54 2.84 2.59
CA ARG A 56 -14.82 3.15 3.25
C ARG A 56 -14.88 4.60 3.74
N LEU A 57 -13.73 5.20 4.09
CA LEU A 57 -13.64 6.59 4.55
C LEU A 57 -13.46 7.57 3.39
N VAL A 58 -12.69 7.16 2.37
CA VAL A 58 -12.41 7.98 1.19
C VAL A 58 -12.88 7.23 -0.05
N PRO A 59 -14.13 7.43 -0.49
CA PRO A 59 -14.62 6.80 -1.70
C PRO A 59 -13.79 7.25 -2.91
N PRO A 60 -13.56 6.36 -3.89
CA PRO A 60 -12.78 6.68 -5.08
C PRO A 60 -13.44 7.83 -5.87
N GLN A 61 -12.66 8.87 -6.16
CA GLN A 61 -13.12 10.04 -6.91
C GLN A 61 -12.69 9.91 -8.37
N GLY A 62 -13.66 9.84 -9.30
CA GLY A 62 -13.37 9.88 -10.74
C GLY A 62 -12.65 8.65 -11.31
N GLY A 63 -12.80 7.47 -10.71
CA GLY A 63 -12.18 6.23 -11.18
C GLY A 63 -10.70 6.07 -10.84
N LEU A 64 -10.10 7.04 -10.13
CA LEU A 64 -8.77 6.94 -9.55
C LEU A 64 -8.88 6.68 -8.04
N ASP A 65 -8.09 5.72 -7.56
CA ASP A 65 -8.05 5.37 -6.15
C ASP A 65 -6.92 6.13 -5.45
N PHE A 66 -7.29 7.16 -4.69
CA PHE A 66 -6.35 7.95 -3.87
C PHE A 66 -6.07 7.33 -2.50
N SER A 67 -6.78 6.26 -2.13
CA SER A 67 -6.58 5.56 -0.85
C SER A 67 -5.13 5.11 -0.59
N PRO A 68 -4.35 4.66 -1.59
CA PRO A 68 -2.95 4.30 -1.37
C PRO A 68 -2.10 5.48 -0.89
N LEU A 69 -2.36 6.72 -1.34
CA LEU A 69 -1.63 7.90 -0.85
C LEU A 69 -1.90 8.13 0.64
N ILE A 70 -3.16 8.02 1.04
CA ILE A 70 -3.56 8.18 2.44
C ILE A 70 -2.88 7.13 3.30
N ILE A 71 -2.81 5.88 2.82
CA ILE A 71 -2.11 4.80 3.52
C ILE A 71 -0.61 5.06 3.61
N LEU A 72 0.03 5.53 2.54
CA LEU A 72 1.46 5.87 2.55
C LEU A 72 1.77 6.98 3.57
N LEU A 73 0.93 8.01 3.65
CA LEU A 73 1.04 9.07 4.66
C LEU A 73 0.86 8.52 6.07
N GLY A 74 -0.16 7.67 6.27
CA GLY A 74 -0.41 7.01 7.56
C GLY A 74 0.73 6.09 7.99
N LEU A 75 1.31 5.34 7.06
CA LEU A 75 2.48 4.48 7.30
C LEU A 75 3.72 5.28 7.68
N ALA A 76 3.96 6.42 7.02
CA ALA A 76 5.07 7.30 7.34
C ALA A 76 4.93 7.90 8.75
N ALA A 77 3.73 8.37 9.10
CA ALA A 77 3.42 8.87 10.43
C ALA A 77 3.57 7.76 11.49
N LEU A 78 3.02 6.58 11.25
CA LEU A 78 3.11 5.43 12.16
C LEU A 78 4.58 5.02 12.39
N ARG A 79 5.38 4.94 11.32
CA ARG A 79 6.81 4.67 11.43
C ARG A 79 7.52 5.71 12.29
N MET A 80 7.26 6.99 12.05
CA MET A 80 7.90 8.08 12.80
C MET A 80 7.60 7.96 14.29
N ILE A 81 6.34 7.71 14.65
CA ILE A 81 5.90 7.51 16.03
C ILE A 81 6.59 6.29 16.63
N LEU A 82 6.53 5.13 15.97
CA LEU A 82 7.13 3.89 16.49
C LEU A 82 8.64 4.02 16.70
N VAL A 83 9.37 4.61 15.75
CA VAL A 83 10.83 4.80 15.86
C VAL A 83 11.18 5.81 16.94
N SER A 84 10.35 6.84 17.16
CA SER A 84 10.60 7.82 18.23
C SER A 84 10.39 7.27 19.65
N LEU A 85 9.57 6.22 19.79
CA LEU A 85 9.23 5.60 21.07
C LEU A 85 10.16 4.44 21.46
N LEU A 86 10.89 3.86 20.50
CA LEU A 86 11.75 2.68 20.64
C LEU A 86 13.24 3.04 20.74
#